data_AF-A0AAD7MKM5-F1
#
_entry.id   AF-A0AAD7MKM5-F1
#
_cell.length_a   1.000
_cell.length_b   1.000
_cell.length_c   1.000
_cell.angle_alpha   90.00
_cell.angle_beta   90.00
_cell.angle_gamma   90.00
#
_symmetry.space_group_name_H-M   'P 1'
#
loop_
_entity.id
_entity.type
_entity.pdbx_description
1 polymer ?
#
loop_
_entity_poly.entity_id
_entity_poly.type
_entity_poly.pdbx_seq_one_letter_code
_entity_poly.pdbx_strand_id
1 'polypeptide(L)'
;MRVKNRPRQRRPHTGALGLALNSRSRVYGSQTSARAELWAVILALEKCAGFKSMEISTRSEYAIRSVVYYAARNDACGWRCTNGDLLKVLIGLIKFRTAPVHFCHIKKETAAK
;
A
#
# COMPACT_ATOMS: atom_id res chain seq x y z
N MET A 1 16.57 -11.30 45.60
CA MET A 1 16.80 -10.16 44.68
C MET A 1 15.58 -10.04 43.77
N ARG A 2 14.92 -8.88 43.75
CA ARG A 2 13.58 -8.65 43.19
C ARG A 2 13.69 -7.69 42.01
N VAL A 3 13.19 -8.08 40.84
CA VAL A 3 12.82 -7.13 39.76
C VAL A 3 11.40 -7.44 39.35
N LYS A 4 10.53 -6.44 39.51
CA LYS A 4 9.08 -6.48 39.23
C LYS A 4 8.80 -6.03 37.79
N ASN A 5 7.83 -6.72 37.16
CA ASN A 5 6.77 -6.27 36.25
C ASN A 5 7.06 -5.28 35.10
N ARG A 6 6.54 -5.64 33.92
CA ARG A 6 5.32 -4.98 33.38
C ARG A 6 4.41 -5.98 32.66
N PRO A 7 3.11 -6.07 33.01
CA PRO A 7 2.15 -6.84 32.24
C PRO A 7 1.93 -6.14 30.88
N ARG A 8 1.82 -6.93 29.81
CA ARG A 8 1.32 -6.44 28.51
C ARG A 8 -0.06 -5.83 28.74
N GLN A 9 -0.15 -4.50 28.71
CA GLN A 9 -1.42 -3.79 28.67
C GLN A 9 -2.18 -4.28 27.43
N ARG A 10 -3.26 -5.04 27.66
CA ARG A 10 -4.35 -5.16 26.68
C ARG A 10 -4.89 -3.74 26.51
N ARG A 11 -4.68 -3.15 25.33
CA ARG A 11 -5.26 -1.85 25.01
C ARG A 11 -6.78 -1.97 25.06
N PRO A 12 -7.49 -0.96 25.60
CA PRO A 12 -8.93 -1.01 25.70
C PRO A 12 -9.55 -1.09 24.31
N HIS A 13 -10.58 -1.92 24.21
CA HIS A 13 -11.46 -2.03 23.07
C HIS A 13 -12.25 -0.72 22.93
N THR A 14 -11.68 0.28 22.26
CA THR A 14 -12.44 1.45 21.83
C THR A 14 -13.31 1.02 20.66
N GLY A 15 -14.56 0.64 20.98
CA GLY A 15 -15.63 0.54 20.00
C GLY A 15 -15.80 1.88 19.27
N ALA A 16 -16.12 1.80 17.98
CA ALA A 16 -16.38 2.89 17.02
C ALA A 16 -15.21 3.39 16.12
N LEU A 17 -14.41 2.50 15.53
CA LEU A 17 -13.48 2.88 14.43
C LEU A 17 -13.49 1.92 13.22
N GLY A 18 -14.53 1.11 13.04
CA GLY A 18 -14.56 0.08 11.99
C GLY A 18 -14.81 0.58 10.56
N LEU A 19 -15.38 1.78 10.39
CA LEU A 19 -15.77 2.31 9.07
C LEU A 19 -14.83 3.41 8.54
N ALA A 20 -14.03 4.04 9.41
CA ALA A 20 -13.20 5.19 9.03
C ALA A 20 -11.85 4.84 8.37
N LEU A 21 -11.48 3.55 8.34
CA LEU A 21 -10.21 3.09 7.76
C LEU A 21 -10.36 2.59 6.31
N ASN A 22 -11.56 2.20 5.90
CA ASN A 22 -11.80 1.69 4.55
C ASN A 22 -12.00 2.86 3.59
N SER A 23 -11.15 2.93 2.56
CA SER A 23 -11.22 3.97 1.54
C SER A 23 -11.61 3.36 0.19
N ARG A 24 -12.49 4.05 -0.54
CA ARG A 24 -12.85 3.73 -1.93
C ARG A 24 -12.84 5.01 -2.76
N SER A 25 -12.41 4.93 -4.01
CA SER A 25 -12.38 6.06 -4.92
C SER A 25 -12.61 5.59 -6.35
N ARG A 26 -13.17 6.46 -7.20
CA ARG A 26 -13.22 6.22 -8.65
C ARG A 26 -11.80 6.37 -9.20
N VAL A 27 -11.44 5.50 -10.13
CA VAL A 27 -10.16 5.58 -10.85
C VAL A 27 -10.31 6.66 -11.91
N TYR A 28 -9.39 7.61 -11.98
CA TYR A 28 -9.38 8.60 -13.04
C TYR A 28 -8.63 8.08 -14.27
N GLY A 29 -9.09 8.44 -15.47
CA GLY A 29 -8.50 7.97 -16.74
C GLY A 29 -9.01 6.60 -17.17
N SER A 30 -8.16 5.80 -17.81
CA SER A 30 -8.53 4.49 -18.36
C SER A 30 -9.02 3.52 -17.29
N GLN A 31 -10.21 2.94 -17.47
CA GLN A 31 -10.83 2.04 -16.50
C GLN A 31 -10.31 0.60 -16.62
N THR A 32 -9.04 0.37 -16.29
CA THR A 32 -8.41 -0.96 -16.31
C THR A 32 -8.13 -1.48 -14.90
N SER A 33 -8.14 -2.81 -14.72
CA SER A 33 -7.82 -3.46 -13.44
C SER A 33 -6.45 -3.04 -12.91
N ALA A 34 -5.43 -3.05 -13.78
CA ALA A 34 -4.07 -2.66 -13.42
C ALA A 34 -3.98 -1.21 -12.92
N ARG A 35 -4.70 -0.28 -13.55
CA ARG A 35 -4.74 1.12 -13.11
C ARG A 35 -5.49 1.27 -11.80
N ALA A 36 -6.59 0.53 -11.61
CA ALA A 36 -7.35 0.51 -10.37
C ALA A 36 -6.51 0.01 -9.19
N GLU A 37 -5.69 -1.02 -9.40
CA GLU A 37 -4.79 -1.57 -8.40
C GLU A 37 -3.71 -0.55 -8.00
N LEU A 38 -3.10 0.14 -8.96
CA LEU A 38 -2.15 1.22 -8.66
C LEU A 38 -2.81 2.40 -7.93
N TRP A 39 -4.03 2.77 -8.34
CA TRP A 39 -4.80 3.83 -7.69
C TRP A 39 -5.15 3.49 -6.24
N ALA A 40 -5.48 2.23 -5.96
CA ALA A 40 -5.72 1.75 -4.60
C ALA A 40 -4.47 1.87 -3.72
N VAL A 41 -3.27 1.59 -4.26
CA VAL A 41 -2.01 1.79 -3.55
C VAL A 41 -1.76 3.26 -3.23
N ILE A 42 -1.96 4.16 -4.19
CA ILE A 42 -1.85 5.61 -3.98
C ILE A 42 -2.78 6.07 -2.86
N LEU A 43 -4.06 5.67 -2.92
CA LEU A 43 -5.04 6.03 -1.91
C LEU A 43 -4.65 5.53 -0.51
N ALA A 44 -4.11 4.30 -0.41
CA ALA A 44 -3.61 3.78 0.85
C ALA A 44 -2.44 4.62 1.40
N LEU A 45 -1.48 4.97 0.53
CA LEU A 45 -0.31 5.78 0.89
C LEU A 45 -0.69 7.19 1.37
N GLU A 46 -1.68 7.82 0.73
CA GLU A 46 -2.18 9.16 1.12
C GLU A 46 -2.92 9.15 2.45
N LYS A 47 -3.69 8.09 2.73
CA LYS A 47 -4.51 8.00 3.95
C LYS A 47 -3.70 7.59 5.18
N CYS A 48 -2.57 6.91 5.00
CA CYS A 48 -1.72 6.50 6.11
C CYS A 48 -0.60 7.52 6.36
N ALA A 49 -0.49 7.94 7.62
CA ALA A 49 0.60 8.81 8.06
C ALA A 49 1.99 8.29 7.62
N GLY A 50 2.79 9.18 7.02
CA GLY A 50 4.10 8.84 6.41
C GLY A 50 5.17 8.32 7.38
N PHE A 51 4.99 8.55 8.67
CA PHE A 51 5.89 8.12 9.76
C PHE A 51 5.48 6.80 10.40
N LYS A 52 4.40 6.15 9.93
CA LYS A 52 4.01 4.80 10.38
C LYS A 52 4.36 3.78 9.30
N SER A 53 4.92 2.64 9.72
CA SER A 53 5.14 1.52 8.83
C SER A 53 3.80 1.03 8.28
N MET A 54 3.76 0.69 7.00
CA MET A 54 2.57 0.18 6.33
C MET A 54 2.88 -1.16 5.68
N GLU A 55 1.89 -2.06 5.70
CA GLU A 55 1.87 -3.25 4.87
C GLU A 55 0.73 -3.15 3.85
N ILE A 56 1.04 -3.40 2.58
CA ILE A 56 0.10 -3.45 1.47
C ILE A 56 0.01 -4.89 0.99
N SER A 57 -1.10 -5.55 1.32
CA SER A 57 -1.43 -6.89 0.82
C SER A 57 -2.23 -6.77 -0.48
N THR A 58 -1.71 -7.32 -1.58
CA THR A 58 -2.36 -7.26 -2.90
C THR A 58 -2.17 -8.53 -3.70
N ARG A 59 -3.16 -8.88 -4.54
CA ARG A 59 -3.05 -9.96 -5.54
C ARG A 59 -2.34 -9.51 -6.81
N SER A 60 -2.16 -8.20 -6.98
CA SER A 60 -1.60 -7.61 -8.19
C SER A 60 -0.09 -7.82 -8.26
N GLU A 61 0.34 -8.82 -9.02
CA GLU A 61 1.75 -8.92 -9.40
C GLU A 61 2.20 -7.70 -10.20
N TYR A 62 1.30 -7.14 -11.02
CA TYR A 62 1.59 -5.95 -11.80
C TYR A 62 1.97 -4.76 -10.90
N ALA A 63 1.19 -4.48 -9.86
CA ALA A 63 1.48 -3.39 -8.93
C ALA A 63 2.81 -3.62 -8.20
N ILE A 64 3.02 -4.83 -7.64
CA ILE A 64 4.25 -5.14 -6.91
C ILE A 64 5.46 -5.03 -7.83
N ARG A 65 5.42 -5.64 -9.02
CA ARG A 65 6.58 -5.61 -9.93
C ARG A 65 6.88 -4.21 -10.44
N SER A 66 5.84 -3.44 -10.77
CA SER A 66 6.00 -2.07 -11.26
C SER A 66 6.64 -1.16 -10.22
N VAL A 67 6.28 -1.33 -8.96
CA VAL A 67 6.80 -0.51 -7.85
C VAL A 67 8.17 -0.97 -7.38
N VAL A 68 8.37 -2.28 -7.20
CA VAL A 68 9.57 -2.82 -6.56
C VAL A 68 10.70 -3.06 -7.56
N TYR A 69 10.41 -3.59 -8.75
CA TYR A 69 11.45 -4.01 -9.70
C TYR A 69 11.64 -3.02 -10.86
N TYR A 70 10.55 -2.43 -11.37
CA TYR A 70 10.62 -1.62 -12.59
C TYR A 70 10.72 -0.12 -12.35
N ALA A 71 10.50 0.35 -11.13
CA ALA A 71 10.45 1.77 -10.82
C ALA A 71 11.73 2.51 -11.22
N ALA A 72 12.92 1.98 -10.88
CA ALA A 72 14.19 2.63 -11.21
C ALA A 72 14.40 2.77 -12.73
N ARG A 73 14.13 1.71 -13.49
CA ARG A 73 14.20 1.74 -14.95
C ARG A 73 13.19 2.73 -15.54
N ASN A 74 11.95 2.71 -15.05
CA ASN A 74 10.90 3.59 -15.54
C ASN A 74 11.22 5.06 -15.23
N ASP A 75 11.79 5.37 -14.06
CA ASP A 75 12.25 6.71 -13.68
C ASP A 75 13.34 7.21 -14.64
N ALA A 76 14.33 6.36 -14.94
CA ALA A 76 15.39 6.68 -15.90
C ALA A 76 14.86 6.93 -17.33
N CYS A 77 13.77 6.25 -17.71
CA CYS A 77 13.08 6.48 -18.99
C CYS A 77 12.04 7.61 -18.93
N GLY A 78 12.01 8.40 -17.86
CA GLY A 78 11.08 9.52 -17.70
C GLY A 78 9.61 9.11 -17.59
N TRP A 79 9.33 7.93 -17.04
CA TRP A 79 8.00 7.37 -16.84
C TRP A 79 7.18 7.16 -18.13
N ARG A 80 7.85 6.98 -19.27
CA ARG A 80 7.22 6.68 -20.57
C ARG A 80 6.81 5.21 -20.67
N CYS A 81 5.88 4.79 -19.83
CA CYS A 81 5.34 3.43 -19.79
C CYS A 81 3.84 3.42 -19.44
N THR A 82 3.19 2.27 -19.59
CA THR A 82 1.79 2.10 -19.23
C THR A 82 1.56 2.43 -17.75
N ASN A 83 0.62 3.34 -17.47
CA ASN A 83 0.33 3.90 -16.15
C ASN A 83 1.51 4.64 -15.50
N GLY A 84 2.48 5.12 -16.30
CA GLY A 84 3.64 5.86 -15.81
C GLY A 84 3.28 7.12 -15.03
N ASP A 85 2.14 7.74 -15.35
CA ASP A 85 1.58 8.87 -14.61
C ASP A 85 1.29 8.51 -13.14
N LEU A 86 0.63 7.37 -12.89
CA LEU A 86 0.36 6.90 -11.53
C LEU A 86 1.61 6.37 -10.84
N LEU A 87 2.46 5.64 -11.55
CA LEU A 87 3.69 5.09 -10.99
C LEU A 87 4.63 6.20 -10.50
N LYS A 88 4.73 7.30 -11.25
CA LYS A 88 5.52 8.47 -10.84
C LYS A 88 5.01 9.05 -9.51
N VAL A 89 3.70 9.24 -9.37
CA VAL A 89 3.08 9.76 -8.14
C VAL A 89 3.29 8.78 -6.99
N LEU A 90 3.00 7.50 -7.20
CA LEU A 90 3.14 6.44 -6.20
C LEU A 90 4.57 6.37 -5.65
N ILE A 91 5.57 6.35 -6.52
CA ILE A 91 6.98 6.28 -6.12
C ILE A 91 7.40 7.57 -5.41
N GLY A 92 6.90 8.73 -5.83
CA GLY A 92 7.06 9.98 -5.10
C GLY A 92 6.55 9.86 -3.65
N LEU A 93 5.32 9.39 -3.47
CA LEU A 93 4.73 9.18 -2.15
C LEU A 93 5.57 8.23 -1.29
N ILE A 94 6.07 7.12 -1.84
CA ILE A 94 6.95 6.21 -1.10
C ILE A 94 8.26 6.91 -0.69
N LYS A 95 8.89 7.65 -1.60
CA LYS A 95 10.14 8.39 -1.34
C LYS A 95 9.97 9.47 -0.26
N PHE A 96 8.79 10.09 -0.15
CA PHE A 96 8.51 11.10 0.88
C PHE A 96 8.23 10.52 2.29
N ARG A 97 8.03 9.21 2.41
CA ARG A 97 7.77 8.56 3.71
C ARG A 97 9.06 8.35 4.48
N THR A 98 9.00 8.52 5.79
CA THR A 98 10.11 8.21 6.71
C THR A 98 10.05 6.79 7.26
N ALA A 99 8.86 6.18 7.25
CA ALA A 99 8.65 4.80 7.66
C ALA A 99 8.47 3.87 6.45
N PRO A 100 8.87 2.59 6.57
CA PRO A 100 8.87 1.65 5.46
C PRO A 100 7.47 1.27 4.98
N VAL A 101 7.41 0.86 3.71
CA VAL A 101 6.23 0.25 3.08
C VAL A 101 6.59 -1.17 2.68
N HIS A 102 5.87 -2.15 3.21
CA HIS A 102 6.02 -3.57 2.88
C HIS A 102 4.95 -3.98 1.88
N PHE A 103 5.34 -4.65 0.80
CA PHE A 103 4.41 -5.23 -0.17
C PHE A 103 4.33 -6.73 0.04
N CYS A 104 3.12 -7.23 0.29
CA CYS A 104 2.82 -8.64 0.47
C CYS A 104 1.97 -9.13 -0.71
N HIS A 105 2.51 -10.07 -1.49
CA HIS A 105 1.74 -10.72 -2.55
C HIS A 105 0.86 -11.81 -1.93
N ILE A 106 -0.46 -11.64 -2.02
CA ILE A 106 -1.40 -12.65 -1.56
C ILE A 106 -1.87 -13.50 -2.73
N LYS A 107 -1.96 -14.82 -2.52
CA LYS A 107 -2.50 -15.73 -3.54
C LYS A 107 -4.01 -15.54 -3.64
N LYS A 108 -4.56 -15.80 -4.83
CA LYS A 108 -6.01 -15.92 -4.98
C LYS A 108 -6.43 -17.19 -4.25
N GLU A 109 -7.31 -17.06 -3.27
CA GLU A 109 -7.93 -18.20 -2.63
C GLU A 109 -8.77 -18.95 -3.67
N THR A 110 -8.39 -20.20 -3.95
CA THR A 110 -9.20 -21.11 -4.74
C THR A 110 -10.30 -21.64 -3.82
N ALA A 111 -11.56 -21.33 -4.13
CA ALA A 111 -12.69 -21.96 -3.46
C ALA A 111 -12.50 -23.48 -3.57
N ALA A 112 -12.49 -24.18 -2.44
CA ALA A 112 -12.53 -25.63 -2.42
C ALA A 112 -13.80 -26.06 -3.17
N LYS A 113 -13.62 -26.90 -4.20
CA LYS A 113 -14.72 -27.50 -4.95
C LYS A 113 -15.40 -28.58 -4.12
#